data_AF-A0A0P9TFI0-F1
#
_entry.id   AF-A0A0P9TFI0-F1
#
_cell.length_a   1.000
_cell.length_b   1.000
_cell.length_c   1.000
_cell.angle_alpha   90.00
_cell.angle_beta   90.00
_cell.angle_gamma   90.00
#
_symmetry.space_group_name_H-M   'P 1'
#
loop_
_entity.id
_entity.type
_entity.pdbx_description
1 polymer ?
#
loop_
_entity_poly.entity_id
_entity_poly.type
_entity_poly.pdbx_seq_one_letter_code
_entity_poly.pdbx_strand_id
1 'polypeptide(L)'
;MAPGATIQASFKVTNTGDKAGFEVAQLYVQPSRPQVDRPEKELKGFTKVYLKPGESKTVTIALDSRSFAYYSPDSVSWNVDPGKFKVLVGKDSENLALDRTVVALYPEQLTTRDSNPLPVPLRKAVQVKAEQAY
;
A
#
# COMPACT_ATOMS: atom_id res chain seq x y z
N MET A 1 -0.04 13.22 -7.45
CA MET A 1 -1.28 12.52 -7.81
C MET A 1 -2.42 13.51 -7.77
N ALA A 2 -3.29 13.43 -8.77
CA ALA A 2 -4.56 14.14 -8.78
C ALA A 2 -5.60 13.35 -7.97
N PRO A 3 -6.67 13.99 -7.48
CA PRO A 3 -7.79 13.30 -6.84
C PRO A 3 -8.32 12.14 -7.70
N GLY A 4 -8.69 11.03 -7.08
CA GLY A 4 -9.12 9.80 -7.75
C GLY A 4 -8.06 9.04 -8.55
N ALA A 5 -6.81 9.52 -8.62
CA ALA A 5 -5.77 8.82 -9.37
C ALA A 5 -5.27 7.57 -8.63
N THR A 6 -5.03 6.50 -9.36
CA THR A 6 -4.37 5.28 -8.86
C THR A 6 -2.92 5.24 -9.33
N ILE A 7 -1.99 5.04 -8.39
CA ILE A 7 -0.56 4.86 -8.66
C ILE A 7 -0.26 3.36 -8.73
N GLN A 8 0.44 2.93 -9.78
CA GLN A 8 0.93 1.57 -9.89
C GLN A 8 2.39 1.51 -9.42
N ALA A 9 2.61 1.00 -8.20
CA ALA A 9 3.94 0.77 -7.68
C ALA A 9 4.46 -0.59 -8.16
N SER A 10 5.28 -0.57 -9.21
CA SER A 10 5.89 -1.77 -9.79
C SER A 10 7.35 -1.90 -9.42
N PHE A 11 7.76 -3.08 -8.98
CA PHE A 11 9.14 -3.37 -8.59
C PHE A 11 9.46 -4.85 -8.82
N LYS A 12 10.76 -5.18 -8.87
CA LYS A 12 11.24 -6.54 -9.13
C LYS A 12 11.64 -7.20 -7.81
N VAL A 13 11.15 -8.42 -7.59
CA VAL A 13 11.58 -9.29 -6.49
C VAL A 13 12.42 -10.41 -7.09
N THR A 14 13.63 -10.60 -6.56
CA THR A 14 14.58 -11.60 -7.03
C THR A 14 14.95 -12.53 -5.89
N ASN A 15 14.87 -13.84 -6.11
CA ASN A 15 15.42 -14.82 -5.18
C ASN A 15 16.92 -14.99 -5.46
N THR A 16 17.74 -14.45 -4.57
CA THR A 16 19.21 -14.52 -4.67
C THR A 16 19.82 -15.70 -3.90
N GLY A 17 18.99 -16.56 -3.30
CA GLY A 17 19.41 -17.76 -2.58
C GLY A 17 19.48 -19.00 -3.48
N ASP A 18 19.81 -20.13 -2.85
CA ASP A 18 19.95 -21.45 -3.47
C ASP A 18 18.70 -22.33 -3.38
N LYS A 19 17.67 -21.87 -2.64
CA LYS A 19 16.42 -22.60 -2.42
C LYS A 19 15.21 -21.86 -2.97
N ALA A 20 14.28 -22.61 -3.54
CA ALA A 20 12.98 -22.06 -3.93
C ALA A 20 12.14 -21.75 -2.70
N GLY A 21 11.32 -20.70 -2.76
CA GLY A 21 10.51 -20.29 -1.62
C GLY A 21 9.50 -19.20 -1.94
N PHE A 22 8.71 -18.85 -0.94
CA PHE A 22 7.81 -17.70 -0.99
C PHE A 22 8.42 -16.51 -0.26
N GLU A 23 8.28 -15.33 -0.85
CA GLU A 23 8.59 -14.04 -0.24
C GLU A 23 7.30 -13.21 -0.16
N VAL A 24 7.15 -12.37 0.88
CA VAL A 24 6.06 -11.41 0.99
C VAL A 24 6.63 -10.02 0.77
N ALA A 25 6.48 -9.50 -0.45
CA ALA A 25 6.83 -8.12 -0.73
C ALA A 25 5.79 -7.18 -0.10
N GLN A 26 6.25 -6.21 0.67
CA GLN A 26 5.42 -5.29 1.44
C GLN A 26 5.61 -3.86 0.96
N LEU A 27 4.53 -3.08 0.94
CA LEU A 27 4.53 -1.67 0.55
C LEU A 27 3.88 -0.84 1.64
N TYR A 28 4.60 0.20 2.07
CA TYR A 28 4.18 1.16 3.08
C TYR A 28 4.07 2.56 2.51
N VAL A 29 3.20 3.37 3.11
CA VAL A 29 3.11 4.82 2.86
C VAL A 29 3.48 5.57 4.12
N GLN A 30 4.38 6.54 3.98
CA GLN A 30 4.86 7.42 5.04
C GLN A 30 4.58 8.88 4.67
N PRO A 31 3.73 9.63 5.39
CA PRO A 31 3.60 11.08 5.22
C PRO A 31 4.87 11.79 5.69
N SER A 32 5.37 12.77 4.94
CA SER A 32 6.61 13.48 5.31
C SER A 32 6.40 14.54 6.41
N ARG A 33 5.22 15.17 6.43
CA ARG A 33 4.82 16.21 7.41
C ARG A 33 3.31 16.09 7.63
N PRO A 34 2.84 15.10 8.41
CA PRO A 34 1.41 14.91 8.61
C PRO A 34 0.82 16.08 9.42
N GLN A 35 -0.42 16.48 9.11
CA GLN A 35 -1.12 17.53 9.85
C GLN A 35 -1.77 17.02 11.14
N VAL A 36 -1.93 15.71 11.25
CA VAL A 36 -2.48 15.01 12.41
C VAL A 36 -1.47 14.02 12.95
N ASP A 37 -1.63 13.64 14.22
CA ASP A 37 -0.89 12.51 14.76
C ASP A 37 -1.32 11.21 14.05
N ARG A 38 -0.34 10.50 13.50
CA ARG A 38 -0.54 9.25 12.77
C ARG A 38 0.75 8.44 12.75
N PRO A 39 0.68 7.12 12.48
CA PRO A 39 1.86 6.27 12.43
C PRO A 39 2.91 6.81 11.43
N GLU A 40 4.19 6.60 11.75
CA GLU A 40 5.31 6.97 10.88
C GLU A 40 5.12 6.43 9.46
N LYS A 41 4.65 5.18 9.35
CA LYS A 41 4.33 4.52 8.09
C LYS A 41 3.24 3.49 8.32
N GLU A 42 2.46 3.21 7.27
CA GLU A 42 1.34 2.28 7.32
C GLU A 42 1.43 1.30 6.14
N LEU A 43 1.19 0.01 6.37
CA LEU A 43 1.14 -1.01 5.32
C LEU A 43 -0.08 -0.73 4.43
N LYS A 44 0.14 -0.51 3.12
CA LYS A 44 -0.94 -0.26 2.15
C LYS A 44 -1.11 -1.39 1.14
N GLY A 45 -0.13 -2.27 1.01
CA GLY A 45 -0.30 -3.48 0.22
C GLY A 45 0.84 -4.47 0.45
N PHE A 46 0.58 -5.72 0.10
CA PHE A 46 1.60 -6.75 0.07
C PHE A 46 1.27 -7.76 -1.03
N THR A 47 2.24 -8.56 -1.44
CA THR A 47 2.04 -9.66 -2.38
C THR A 47 2.98 -10.80 -2.04
N LYS A 48 2.40 -12.00 -1.87
CA LYS A 48 3.18 -13.23 -1.69
C LYS A 48 3.58 -13.77 -3.06
N VAL A 49 4.88 -13.97 -3.28
CA VAL A 49 5.44 -14.41 -4.56
C VAL A 49 6.30 -15.65 -4.36
N TYR A 50 6.07 -16.68 -5.16
CA TYR A 50 6.93 -17.86 -5.22
C TYR A 50 8.05 -17.64 -6.22
N LEU A 51 9.30 -17.99 -5.87
CA LEU A 51 10.47 -17.80 -6.72
C LEU A 51 11.41 -19.01 -6.61
N LYS A 52 11.87 -19.53 -7.76
CA LYS A 52 13.00 -20.46 -7.85
C LYS A 52 14.33 -19.72 -7.61
N PRO A 53 15.43 -20.42 -7.28
CA PRO A 53 16.76 -19.82 -7.19
C PRO A 53 17.10 -19.02 -8.46
N GLY A 54 17.54 -17.77 -8.29
CA GLY A 54 17.88 -16.85 -9.39
C GLY A 54 16.68 -16.23 -10.12
N GLU A 55 15.44 -16.68 -9.87
CA GLU A 55 14.25 -16.16 -10.54
C GLU A 55 13.95 -14.73 -10.09
N SER A 56 13.46 -13.91 -11.02
CA SER A 56 12.94 -12.58 -10.73
C SER A 56 11.51 -12.44 -11.23
N LYS A 57 10.63 -11.83 -10.43
CA LYS A 57 9.25 -11.49 -10.83
C LYS A 57 8.97 -10.02 -10.57
N THR A 58 8.23 -9.40 -11.47
CA THR A 58 7.69 -8.05 -11.25
C THR A 58 6.40 -8.16 -10.44
N VAL A 59 6.35 -7.42 -9.34
CA VAL A 59 5.16 -7.24 -8.51
C VAL A 59 4.65 -5.82 -8.72
N THR A 60 3.32 -5.67 -8.82
CA THR A 60 2.65 -4.38 -8.93
C THR A 60 1.59 -4.26 -7.85
N ILE A 61 1.67 -3.20 -7.05
CA ILE A 61 0.70 -2.86 -6.01
C ILE A 61 0.07 -1.51 -6.38
N ALA A 62 -1.25 -1.49 -6.46
CA ALA A 62 -2.02 -0.28 -6.74
C ALA A 62 -2.22 0.53 -5.45
N LEU A 63 -2.00 1.84 -5.51
CA LEU A 63 -2.27 2.79 -4.45
C LEU A 63 -3.29 3.81 -4.94
N ASP A 64 -4.51 3.72 -4.43
CA ASP A 64 -5.56 4.70 -4.64
C ASP A 64 -5.47 5.83 -3.61
N SER A 65 -6.39 6.80 -3.65
CA SER A 65 -6.45 7.89 -2.69
C SER A 65 -6.57 7.42 -1.24
N ARG A 66 -7.23 6.27 -0.98
CA ARG A 66 -7.30 5.69 0.38
C ARG A 66 -5.97 5.19 0.90
N SER A 67 -5.03 4.90 0.02
CA SER A 67 -3.67 4.55 0.44
C SER A 67 -2.95 5.72 1.14
N PHE A 68 -3.41 6.96 0.97
CA PHE A 68 -2.77 8.17 1.53
C PHE A 68 -3.62 8.84 2.63
N ALA A 69 -4.92 8.57 2.64
CA ALA A 69 -5.86 9.22 3.56
C ALA A 69 -5.81 8.69 5.00
N TYR A 70 -6.15 9.57 5.95
CA TYR A 70 -6.39 9.29 7.36
C TYR A 70 -7.86 9.58 7.72
N TYR A 71 -8.37 9.01 8.82
CA TYR A 71 -9.74 9.27 9.24
C TYR A 71 -9.79 10.55 10.08
N SER A 72 -10.67 11.47 9.73
CA SER A 72 -10.95 12.67 10.54
C SER A 72 -12.29 12.50 11.27
N PRO A 73 -12.30 12.51 12.61
CA PRO A 73 -13.53 12.53 13.38
C PRO A 73 -14.37 13.78 13.14
N ASP A 74 -13.75 14.92 12.87
CA ASP A 74 -14.43 16.21 12.69
C ASP A 74 -15.29 16.23 11.43
N SER A 75 -14.77 15.69 10.32
CA SER A 75 -15.49 15.63 9.05
C SER A 75 -16.20 14.29 8.82
N VAL A 76 -16.08 13.34 9.76
CA VAL A 76 -16.63 11.97 9.68
C VAL A 76 -16.30 11.32 8.33
N SER A 77 -15.05 11.47 7.90
CA SER A 77 -14.61 11.08 6.56
C SER A 77 -13.13 10.71 6.51
N TRP A 78 -12.71 10.12 5.39
CA TRP A 78 -11.32 9.86 5.09
C TRP A 78 -10.75 11.05 4.31
N ASN A 79 -9.66 11.64 4.78
CA ASN A 79 -9.09 12.85 4.19
C ASN A 79 -7.66 12.59 3.72
N VAL A 80 -7.33 13.05 2.50
CA VAL A 80 -5.96 13.13 1.98
C VAL A 80 -5.52 14.58 2.05
N ASP A 81 -4.46 14.87 2.80
CA ASP A 81 -3.86 16.21 2.79
C ASP A 81 -2.97 16.39 1.57
N PRO A 82 -2.90 17.61 1.01
CA PRO A 82 -1.85 17.95 0.05
C PRO A 82 -0.49 17.85 0.76
N GLY A 83 0.49 17.24 0.11
CA GLY A 83 1.78 17.01 0.73
C GLY A 83 2.61 15.92 0.06
N LYS A 84 3.76 15.64 0.68
CA LYS A 84 4.69 14.61 0.23
C LYS A 84 4.49 13.33 1.02
N PHE A 85 4.39 12.22 0.31
CA PHE A 85 4.31 10.87 0.86
C PHE A 85 5.45 10.04 0.28
N LYS A 86 6.20 9.35 1.13
CA LYS A 86 7.13 8.32 0.70
C LYS A 86 6.35 7.01 0.52
N VAL A 87 6.48 6.41 -0.65
CA VAL A 87 6.11 5.02 -0.91
C VAL A 87 7.36 4.19 -0.67
N LEU A 88 7.29 3.27 0.29
CA LEU A 88 8.41 2.45 0.73
C LEU A 88 8.10 0.99 0.40
N VAL A 89 9.08 0.24 -0.08
CA VAL A 89 8.92 -1.19 -0.41
C VAL A 89 10.05 -2.00 0.19
N GLY A 90 9.71 -3.15 0.76
CA GLY A 90 10.66 -4.04 1.40
C GLY A 90 10.12 -5.42 1.71
N LYS A 91 10.92 -6.21 2.42
CA LYS A 91 10.57 -7.56 2.88
C LYS A 91 9.86 -7.55 4.25
N ASP A 92 10.04 -6.50 5.03
CA ASP A 92 9.41 -6.28 6.33
C ASP A 92 9.33 -4.78 6.65
N SER A 93 8.71 -4.42 7.79
CA SER A 93 8.49 -3.03 8.20
C SER A 93 9.77 -2.24 8.50
N GLU A 94 10.91 -2.90 8.70
CA GLU A 94 12.19 -2.26 9.03
C GLU A 94 13.13 -2.23 7.82
N ASN A 95 13.09 -3.28 6.99
CA ASN A 95 13.97 -3.49 5.84
C ASN A 95 13.28 -3.06 4.53
N LEU A 96 13.21 -1.74 4.31
CA LEU A 96 12.55 -1.08 3.19
C LEU A 96 13.57 -0.56 2.17
N ALA A 97 14.06 -1.44 1.29
CA ALA A 97 15.16 -1.17 0.37
C ALA A 97 14.85 -0.17 -0.75
N LEU A 98 13.57 0.05 -1.07
CA LEU A 98 13.15 0.98 -2.13
C LEU A 98 12.29 2.08 -1.54
N ASP A 99 12.53 3.32 -1.95
CA ASP A 99 11.65 4.44 -1.68
C ASP A 99 11.40 5.30 -2.91
N ARG A 100 10.22 5.95 -2.92
CA ARG A 100 9.90 6.97 -3.91
C ARG A 100 8.95 7.99 -3.32
N THR A 101 9.18 9.26 -3.59
CA THR A 101 8.27 10.33 -3.14
C THR A 101 7.16 10.55 -4.16
N VAL A 102 5.92 10.58 -3.66
CA VAL A 102 4.71 10.99 -4.36
C VAL A 102 4.24 12.30 -3.74
N VAL A 103 3.74 13.22 -4.57
CA VAL A 103 3.18 14.50 -4.11
C VAL A 103 1.68 14.50 -4.37
N ALA A 104 0.86 14.63 -3.34
CA ALA A 104 -0.55 15.00 -3.47
C ALA A 104 -0.64 16.52 -3.58
N LEU A 105 -1.21 17.03 -4.68
CA LEU A 105 -1.25 18.48 -4.94
C LEU A 105 -2.50 19.13 -4.37
N TYR A 106 -3.58 18.37 -4.23
CA TYR A 106 -4.89 18.85 -3.80
C TYR A 106 -5.38 17.99 -2.64
N PRO A 107 -6.14 18.58 -1.70
CA PRO A 107 -6.86 17.79 -0.71
C PRO A 107 -7.92 16.92 -1.37
N GLU A 108 -8.25 15.81 -0.73
CA GLU A 108 -9.33 14.92 -1.16
C GLU A 108 -10.11 14.44 0.06
N GLN A 109 -11.44 14.50 -0.03
CA GLN A 109 -12.35 13.94 0.98
C GLN A 109 -13.05 12.72 0.39
N LEU A 110 -12.93 11.60 1.08
CA LEU A 110 -13.40 10.29 0.70
C LEU A 110 -14.45 9.84 1.72
N THR A 111 -15.47 9.12 1.26
CA THR A 111 -16.57 8.67 2.10
C THR A 111 -16.12 7.53 3.00
N THR A 112 -16.84 7.25 4.10
CA THR A 112 -16.55 6.11 4.98
C THR A 112 -16.74 4.75 4.31
N ARG A 113 -17.34 4.69 3.12
CA ARG A 113 -17.44 3.49 2.28
C ARG A 113 -16.18 3.20 1.48
N ASP A 114 -15.28 4.18 1.38
CA ASP A 114 -13.97 4.05 0.76
C ASP A 114 -13.00 3.42 1.78
N SER A 115 -13.10 2.10 1.94
CA SER A 115 -12.12 1.31 2.71
C SER A 115 -10.81 1.18 1.93
N ASN A 116 -9.66 1.07 2.62
CA ASN A 116 -8.38 0.76 1.97
C ASN A 116 -8.43 -0.68 1.42
N PRO A 117 -8.64 -0.88 0.12
CA PRO A 117 -8.89 -2.21 -0.39
C PRO A 117 -7.54 -2.91 -0.62
N LEU A 118 -7.45 -4.20 -0.27
CA LEU A 118 -6.34 -5.00 -0.78
C LEU A 118 -6.30 -4.92 -2.33
N PRO A 119 -5.13 -5.14 -2.97
CA PRO A 119 -5.04 -5.27 -4.41
C PRO A 119 -6.18 -6.14 -4.98
N VAL A 120 -6.77 -5.75 -6.12
CA VAL A 120 -7.94 -6.44 -6.70
C VAL A 120 -7.77 -7.97 -6.77
N PRO A 121 -6.61 -8.52 -7.19
CA PRO A 121 -6.40 -9.97 -7.17
C PRO A 121 -6.56 -10.58 -5.77
N LEU A 122 -6.07 -9.90 -4.73
CA LEU A 122 -6.20 -10.36 -3.34
C LEU A 122 -7.61 -10.19 -2.80
N ARG A 123 -8.32 -9.10 -3.11
CA ARG A 123 -9.75 -8.96 -2.76
C ARG A 123 -10.61 -10.06 -3.35
N LYS A 124 -10.30 -10.51 -4.57
CA LYS A 124 -11.00 -11.64 -5.21
C LYS A 124 -10.63 -12.97 -4.56
N ALA A 125 -9.37 -13.15 -4.17
CA ALA A 125 -8.87 -14.38 -3.57
C ALA A 125 -9.25 -14.54 -2.09
N VAL A 126 -9.41 -13.44 -1.36
CA VAL A 126 -9.73 -13.40 0.07
C VAL A 126 -11.19 -12.98 0.21
N GLN A 127 -12.09 -13.94 0.04
CA GLN A 127 -13.50 -13.79 0.39
C GLN A 127 -13.82 -14.68 1.57
N VAL A 128 -14.35 -14.10 2.64
CA VAL A 128 -15.00 -14.85 3.71
C VAL A 128 -16.47 -14.93 3.32
N LYS A 129 -17.04 -16.14 3.31
CA LYS A 129 -18.47 -16.28 3.06
C LYS A 129 -19.24 -15.52 4.15
N ALA A 130 -20.36 -14.90 3.81
CA ALA A 130 -21.10 -14.06 4.75
C ALA A 130 -21.51 -14.82 6.02
N GLU A 131 -21.79 -16.12 5.90
CA GLU A 131 -22.09 -17.04 7.01
C GLU A 131 -20.89 -17.37 7.93
N GLN A 132 -19.67 -16.95 7.57
CA GLN A 132 -18.43 -17.15 8.34
C GLN A 132 -17.82 -15.85 8.85
N ALA A 133 -18.45 -14.70 8.58
CA ALA A 133 -18.10 -13.44 9.22
C ALA A 133 -18.66 -13.45 10.66
N TYR A 134 -17.81 -13.07 11.62
CA TYR A 134 -18.16 -13.00 13.04
C TYR A 134 -19.23 -11.95 13.34
#